data_AF-A0A4Y2QNT8-F1
#
_entry.id   AF-A0A4Y2QNT8-F1
#
_cell.length_a   1.000
_cell.length_b   1.000
_cell.length_c   1.000
_cell.angle_alpha   90.00
_cell.angle_beta   90.00
_cell.angle_gamma   90.00
#
_symmetry.space_group_name_H-M   'P 1'
#
loop_
_entity.id
_entity.type
_entity.pdbx_description
1 polymer ?
#
loop_
_entity_poly.entity_id
_entity_poly.type
_entity_poly.pdbx_seq_one_letter_code
_entity_poly.pdbx_strand_id
1 'polypeptide(L)'
;MTQTSNDIIASEEGEFIELSLRLGLFLNVPVKGFLKMPYDFFCPSIKSQLSARTCGSCGLYHASQKSTNLHKKTLHGEKARKPVLFDH
;
A
#
# COMPACT_ATOMS: atom_id res chain seq x y z
N MET A 1 25.38 15.19 17.43
CA MET A 1 25.34 15.82 16.10
C MET A 1 24.03 15.42 15.45
N THR A 2 23.04 16.30 15.53
CA THR A 2 21.71 16.13 14.92
C THR A 2 21.80 16.62 13.49
N GLN A 3 21.99 15.69 12.54
CA GLN A 3 21.92 16.01 11.12
C GLN A 3 20.45 16.01 10.72
N THR A 4 19.82 17.18 10.81
CA THR A 4 18.54 17.48 10.15
C THR A 4 18.76 17.40 8.64
N SER A 5 18.47 16.22 8.07
CA SER A 5 18.34 16.06 6.63
C SER A 5 17.09 16.81 6.21
N ASN A 6 17.26 17.76 5.29
CA ASN A 6 16.21 18.61 4.74
C ASN A 6 14.93 17.81 4.48
N ASP A 7 13.81 18.31 5.01
CA ASP A 7 12.46 17.82 4.75
C ASP A 7 12.17 17.92 3.26
N ILE A 8 12.45 16.84 2.53
CA ILE A 8 11.86 16.63 1.21
C ILE A 8 10.41 16.24 1.51
N ILE A 9 9.56 17.25 1.63
CA ILE A 9 8.12 17.08 1.53
C ILE A 9 7.88 16.62 0.10
N ALA A 10 7.82 15.30 -0.10
CA ALA A 10 7.34 14.74 -1.34
C ALA A 10 5.91 15.24 -1.53
N SER A 11 5.73 16.19 -2.44
CA SER A 11 4.44 16.74 -2.83
C SER A 11 3.51 15.57 -3.17
N GLU A 12 2.27 15.66 -2.70
CA GLU A 12 1.23 14.62 -2.73
C GLU A 12 0.85 14.16 -4.16
N GLU A 13 1.49 14.74 -5.18
CA GLU A 13 1.24 14.50 -6.60
C GLU A 13 2.34 13.65 -7.28
N GLY A 14 3.46 13.38 -6.58
CA GLY A 14 4.56 12.55 -7.08
C GLY A 14 4.43 11.10 -6.62
N GLU A 15 3.51 10.34 -7.20
CA GLU A 15 3.25 8.95 -6.78
C GLU A 15 4.44 8.00 -6.97
N PHE A 16 5.44 8.32 -7.80
CA PHE A 16 6.56 7.42 -8.11
C PHE A 16 7.90 8.13 -7.88
N ILE A 17 8.51 7.92 -6.71
CA ILE A 17 9.93 8.24 -6.50
C ILE A 17 10.74 7.04 -7.01
N GLU A 18 11.72 7.30 -7.89
CA GLU A 18 12.59 6.27 -8.44
C GLU A 18 13.30 5.48 -7.31
N LEU A 19 13.44 4.16 -7.50
CA LEU A 19 13.89 3.25 -6.45
C LEU A 19 15.25 3.64 -5.87
N SER A 20 16.20 4.03 -6.73
CA SER A 20 17.55 4.43 -6.32
C SER A 20 17.52 5.69 -5.45
N LEU A 21 16.67 6.68 -5.78
CA LEU A 21 16.45 7.84 -4.91
C LEU A 21 15.84 7.44 -3.57
N ARG A 22 14.85 6.54 -3.57
CA ARG A 22 14.20 6.09 -2.34
C ARG A 22 15.17 5.36 -1.40
N LEU A 23 16.04 4.52 -1.95
CA LEU A 23 17.08 3.82 -1.21
C LEU A 23 18.18 4.77 -0.74
N GLY A 24 18.63 5.70 -1.59
CA GLY A 24 19.69 6.66 -1.26
C GLY A 24 19.29 7.67 -0.18
N LEU A 25 18.00 7.99 -0.09
CA LEU A 25 17.44 8.94 0.89
C LEU A 25 16.79 8.25 2.10
N PHE A 26 16.85 6.91 2.20
CA PHE A 26 16.21 6.12 3.26
C PHE A 26 14.72 6.47 3.48
N LEU A 27 14.00 6.73 2.40
CA LEU A 27 12.59 7.15 2.47
C LEU A 27 11.68 5.94 2.77
N ASN A 28 11.17 5.90 3.99
CA ASN A 28 10.12 4.97 4.38
C ASN A 28 8.76 5.52 3.94
N VAL A 29 8.22 4.99 2.84
CA VAL A 29 6.84 5.31 2.44
C VAL A 29 5.88 4.62 3.42
N PRO A 30 4.95 5.37 4.04
CA PRO A 30 3.99 4.81 4.98
C PRO A 30 3.13 3.75 4.29
N VAL A 31 3.16 2.52 4.79
CA VAL A 31 2.37 1.39 4.27
C VAL A 31 0.95 1.40 4.86
N LYS A 32 0.31 2.57 4.91
CA LYS A 32 -1.01 2.74 5.56
C LYS A 32 -2.02 1.74 4.99
N GLY A 33 -2.54 0.87 5.85
CA GLY A 33 -3.55 -0.15 5.49
C GLY A 33 -3.00 -1.43 4.86
N PHE A 34 -1.70 -1.53 4.59
CA PHE A 34 -1.07 -2.74 4.09
C PHE A 34 -0.20 -3.39 5.16
N LEU A 35 -0.28 -4.71 5.28
CA LEU A 35 0.63 -5.48 6.13
C LEU A 35 2.07 -5.38 5.63
N LYS A 36 2.23 -5.29 4.30
CA LYS A 36 3.51 -5.10 3.60
C LYS A 36 3.25 -4.35 2.30
N MET A 37 4.23 -3.59 1.84
CA MET A 37 4.11 -2.76 0.65
C MET A 37 3.81 -3.64 -0.58
N PRO A 38 2.71 -3.39 -1.32
CA PRO A 38 2.43 -4.09 -2.55
C PRO A 38 3.56 -3.89 -3.57
N TYR A 39 3.85 -4.93 -4.35
CA TYR A 39 4.84 -4.86 -5.45
C TYR A 39 4.49 -3.76 -6.45
N ASP A 40 3.20 -3.61 -6.70
CA ASP A 40 2.68 -2.75 -7.75
C ASP A 40 2.18 -1.41 -7.20
N PHE A 41 2.58 -1.06 -5.96
CA PHE A 41 2.07 0.11 -5.22
C PHE A 41 2.22 1.43 -6.00
N PHE A 42 3.32 1.56 -6.75
CA PHE A 42 3.61 2.75 -7.55
C PHE A 42 3.21 2.62 -9.02
N CYS A 43 2.60 1.51 -9.44
CA CYS A 43 2.19 1.31 -10.82
C CYS A 43 0.86 2.05 -11.08
N PRO A 44 0.82 3.13 -11.87
CA PRO A 44 -0.39 3.94 -12.02
C PRO A 44 -1.56 3.15 -12.61
N SER A 45 -1.27 2.22 -13.51
CA SER A 45 -2.30 1.40 -14.20
C SER A 45 -3.02 0.42 -13.27
N ILE A 46 -2.43 0.11 -12.11
CA ILE A 46 -2.98 -0.86 -11.15
C ILE A 46 -3.37 -0.24 -9.82
N LYS A 47 -3.05 1.04 -9.60
CA LYS A 47 -3.28 1.76 -8.34
C LYS A 47 -4.74 1.66 -7.88
N SER A 48 -5.68 1.81 -8.81
CA SER A 48 -7.13 1.67 -8.56
C SER A 48 -7.56 0.27 -8.11
N GLN A 49 -6.76 -0.76 -8.39
CA GLN A 49 -7.05 -2.16 -8.03
C GLN A 49 -6.40 -2.60 -6.72
N LEU A 50 -5.46 -1.81 -6.16
CA LEU A 50 -4.73 -2.19 -4.95
C LEU A 50 -5.66 -2.41 -3.76
N SER A 51 -6.65 -1.54 -3.59
CA SER A 51 -7.65 -1.64 -2.51
C SER A 51 -8.45 -2.95 -2.61
N ALA A 52 -8.90 -3.29 -3.80
CA ALA A 52 -9.70 -4.47 -4.06
C ALA A 52 -8.90 -5.77 -3.83
N ARG A 53 -7.60 -5.73 -4.17
CA ARG A 53 -6.61 -6.80 -3.97
C ARG A 53 -6.04 -6.89 -2.55
N THR A 54 -6.50 -6.05 -1.64
CA THR A 54 -6.04 -6.04 -0.26
C THR A 54 -7.15 -6.50 0.66
N CYS A 55 -6.80 -7.39 1.60
CA CYS A 55 -7.74 -7.79 2.63
C CYS A 55 -7.96 -6.64 3.62
N GLY A 56 -9.17 -6.10 3.69
CA GLY A 56 -9.51 -5.04 4.65
C GLY A 56 -9.44 -5.47 6.12
N SER A 57 -9.43 -6.78 6.42
CA SER A 57 -9.36 -7.28 7.80
C SER A 57 -7.94 -7.40 8.33
N CYS A 58 -6.96 -7.73 7.47
CA CYS A 58 -5.58 -7.99 7.88
C CYS A 58 -4.52 -7.21 7.09
N GLY A 59 -4.93 -6.40 6.11
CA GLY A 59 -4.04 -5.60 5.26
C GLY A 59 -3.20 -6.42 4.27
N LEU A 60 -3.44 -7.73 4.14
CA LEU A 60 -2.65 -8.57 3.25
C LEU A 60 -2.97 -8.27 1.78
N TYR A 61 -1.94 -7.89 1.02
CA TYR A 61 -2.02 -7.72 -0.44
C TYR A 61 -1.95 -9.09 -1.14
N HIS A 62 -2.76 -9.26 -2.19
CA HIS A 62 -2.74 -10.44 -3.03
C HIS A 62 -2.54 -10.08 -4.51
N ALA A 63 -1.97 -11.01 -5.27
CA ALA A 63 -1.74 -10.84 -6.71
C ALA A 63 -3.02 -10.64 -7.53
N SER A 64 -4.20 -11.03 -7.01
CA SER A 64 -5.47 -10.88 -7.71
C SER A 64 -6.67 -10.67 -6.77
N GLN A 65 -7.76 -10.18 -7.35
CA GLN A 65 -9.05 -10.10 -6.64
C GLN A 65 -9.56 -11.48 -6.21
N LYS A 66 -9.40 -12.49 -7.08
CA LYS A 66 -9.86 -13.86 -6.82
C LYS A 66 -9.17 -14.45 -5.59
N SER A 67 -7.85 -14.30 -5.49
CA SER A 67 -7.09 -14.73 -4.32
C SER A 67 -7.48 -13.97 -3.05
N THR A 68 -7.78 -12.67 -3.15
CA THR A 68 -8.26 -11.88 -2.01
C THR A 68 -9.61 -12.38 -1.51
N ASN A 69 -10.53 -12.67 -2.43
CA ASN A 69 -11.85 -13.19 -2.08
C ASN A 69 -11.77 -14.59 -1.46
N LEU A 70 -10.90 -15.45 -2.00
CA LEU A 70 -10.63 -16.77 -1.42
C LEU A 70 -10.08 -16.64 0.00
N HIS A 71 -9.05 -15.81 0.19
CA HIS A 71 -8.45 -15.52 1.50
C HIS A 71 -9.50 -15.04 2.52
N LYS A 72 -10.36 -14.09 2.13
CA LYS A 72 -11.44 -13.59 2.99
C LYS A 72 -12.37 -14.73 3.44
N LYS A 73 -12.77 -15.61 2.50
CA LYS A 73 -13.64 -16.75 2.80
C LYS A 73 -12.98 -17.78 3.71
N THR A 74 -11.70 -18.10 3.48
CA THR A 74 -11.01 -19.18 4.20
C THR A 74 -10.50 -18.78 5.57
N LEU A 75 -10.02 -17.54 5.75
CA LEU A 75 -9.36 -17.09 6.98
C LEU A 75 -10.18 -16.15 7.85
N HIS A 76 -11.18 -15.46 7.29
CA HIS A 76 -11.96 -14.47 8.04
C HIS A 76 -13.45 -14.83 8.17
N GLY A 77 -13.94 -15.81 7.42
CA GLY A 77 -15.38 -16.11 7.33
C GLY A 77 -16.18 -14.89 6.85
N GLU A 78 -17.50 -15.02 6.66
CA GLU A 78 -18.36 -13.90 6.24
C GLU A 78 -18.62 -12.88 7.38
N LYS A 79 -17.55 -12.31 7.95
CA LYS A 79 -17.63 -11.11 8.79
C LYS A 79 -16.74 -10.01 8.21
N ALA A 80 -17.02 -9.63 6.96
CA ALA A 80 -16.41 -8.45 6.35
C ALA A 80 -17.31 -7.23 6.61
N ARG A 81 -17.10 -6.53 7.73
CA ARG A 81 -17.63 -5.17 7.93
C ARG A 81 -16.53 -4.22 8.40
N LYS A 82 -15.87 -3.59 7.44
CA LYS A 82 -16.00 -2.16 7.10
C LYS A 82 -15.12 -1.91 5.88
N PRO A 83 -15.59 -1.18 4.85
CA PRO A 83 -14.70 -0.69 3.82
C PRO A 83 -13.67 0.20 4.52
N VAL A 84 -12.41 -0.16 4.44
CA VAL A 84 -11.33 0.79 4.70
C VAL A 84 -11.41 1.76 3.54
N LEU A 85 -11.90 2.97 3.80
CA LEU A 85 -11.94 4.04 2.82
C LEU A 85 -10.49 4.43 2.55
N PHE A 86 -10.03 4.19 1.33
CA PHE A 86 -8.75 4.67 0.84
C PHE A 86 -9.03 6.06 0.28
N ASP A 87 -8.82 7.10 1.10
CA ASP A 87 -8.71 8.45 0.57
C ASP A 87 -7.36 8.53 -0.16
N HIS A 88 -7.46 8.85 -1.45
CA HIS A 88 -6.35 8.92 -2.39
C HIS A 88 -5.67 10.29 -2.32
#